data_AF-A0A7R9UKS5-F1
#
_entry.id   AF-A0A7R9UKS5-F1
#
_cell.length_a   1.000
_cell.length_b   1.000
_cell.length_c   1.000
_cell.angle_alpha   90.00
_cell.angle_beta   90.00
_cell.angle_gamma   90.00
#
_symmetry.space_group_name_H-M   'P 1'
#
loop_
_entity.id
_entity.type
_entity.pdbx_description
1 polymer ?
#
loop_
_entity_poly.entity_id
_entity_poly.type
_entity_poly.pdbx_seq_one_letter_code
_entity_poly.pdbx_strand_id
1 'polypeptide(L)'
;AQTQQLEHVVLRVARSSRLLVLAGPSVFERLWCVVECYVWLATGGSVEQIALLPTTNDAADDANLLAAADTFHVLFCDAAVEVHKRRLSLVVQIATVMRINSIMRSLLDPLHAALDAAERARLGAGTSRSTEAAVRVQPIGRRDERGRGADELDCARSASAAMSALPSTSSPSARPR
;
A
#
# COMPACT_ATOMS: atom_id res chain seq x y z
N ALA A 1 29.22 10.25 5.42
CA ALA A 1 28.65 8.89 5.37
C ALA A 1 27.36 8.97 4.57
N GLN A 2 27.30 8.36 3.39
CA GLN A 2 26.05 8.27 2.64
C GLN A 2 25.22 7.18 3.30
N THR A 3 24.26 7.57 4.14
CA THR A 3 23.19 6.68 4.56
C THR A 3 22.46 6.26 3.29
N GLN A 4 22.66 5.01 2.87
CA GLN A 4 21.80 4.41 1.86
C GLN A 4 20.39 4.38 2.45
N GLN A 5 19.56 5.36 2.08
CA GLN A 5 18.13 5.30 2.32
C GLN A 5 17.66 4.02 1.65
N LEU A 6 17.18 3.06 2.44
CA LEU A 6 16.51 1.87 1.95
C LEU A 6 15.32 2.33 1.12
N GLU A 7 15.48 2.34 -0.20
CA GLU A 7 14.40 2.62 -1.11
C GLU A 7 13.33 1.53 -0.92
N HIS A 8 12.12 1.95 -0.57
CA HIS A 8 11.03 1.10 -0.11
C HIS A 8 10.75 -0.07 -1.06
N VAL A 9 10.53 -1.25 -0.46
CA VAL A 9 10.17 -2.49 -1.15
C VAL A 9 8.86 -3.00 -0.59
N VAL A 10 7.87 -3.17 -1.44
CA VAL A 10 6.69 -3.96 -1.11
C VAL A 10 7.03 -5.41 -1.41
N LEU A 11 6.87 -6.27 -0.40
CA LEU A 11 7.26 -7.67 -0.48
C LEU A 11 6.00 -8.53 -0.59
N ARG A 12 5.61 -8.86 -1.83
CA ARG A 12 4.64 -9.92 -2.09
C ARG A 12 5.37 -11.25 -2.26
N VAL A 13 5.36 -12.10 -1.22
CA VAL A 13 5.81 -13.49 -1.36
C VAL A 13 4.68 -14.29 -1.98
N ALA A 14 4.91 -14.94 -3.12
CA ALA A 14 3.91 -15.82 -3.75
C ALA A 14 3.42 -16.87 -2.73
N ARG A 15 2.09 -17.00 -2.59
CA ARG A 15 1.39 -17.85 -1.58
C ARG A 15 1.40 -17.34 -0.12
N SER A 16 1.74 -16.08 0.11
CA SER A 16 1.49 -15.45 1.40
C SER A 16 -0.01 -15.30 1.65
N SER A 17 -0.44 -15.46 2.91
CA SER A 17 -1.80 -15.16 3.37
C SER A 17 -1.98 -13.70 3.80
N ARG A 18 -0.90 -12.90 3.69
CA ARG A 18 -0.83 -11.51 4.12
C ARG A 18 0.10 -10.72 3.20
N LEU A 19 -0.24 -9.46 2.96
CA LEU A 19 0.60 -8.49 2.28
C LEU A 19 1.30 -7.63 3.33
N LEU A 20 2.63 -7.58 3.34
CA LEU A 20 3.39 -6.66 4.18
C LEU A 20 3.85 -5.47 3.34
N VAL A 21 3.46 -4.28 3.77
CA VAL A 21 3.87 -3.01 3.17
C VAL A 21 4.80 -2.30 4.14
N LEU A 22 6.05 -2.14 3.75
CA LEU A 22 7.02 -1.36 4.50
C LEU A 22 6.78 0.12 4.22
N ALA A 23 6.03 0.76 5.12
CA ALA A 23 5.63 2.14 4.99
C ALA A 23 6.78 3.05 5.39
N GLY A 24 7.32 3.81 4.46
CA GLY A 24 8.09 5.00 4.82
C GLY A 24 7.64 6.18 3.99
N PRO A 25 8.36 7.31 4.03
CA PRO A 25 7.84 8.60 3.59
C PRO A 25 7.28 8.59 2.17
N SER A 26 7.90 7.84 1.26
CA SER A 26 7.48 7.79 -0.15
C SER A 26 6.49 6.67 -0.49
N VAL A 27 5.95 5.92 0.48
CA VAL A 27 5.04 4.78 0.19
C VAL A 27 3.76 5.25 -0.51
N PHE A 28 3.31 6.46 -0.17
CA PHE A 28 2.14 7.11 -0.75
C PHE A 28 2.45 7.85 -2.05
N GLU A 29 3.72 8.13 -2.31
CA GLU A 29 4.17 8.79 -3.53
C GLU A 29 4.35 7.77 -4.66
N ARG A 30 4.75 6.54 -4.37
CA ARG A 30 5.06 5.55 -5.41
C ARG A 30 3.82 4.79 -5.87
N LEU A 31 3.43 4.99 -7.12
CA LEU A 31 2.25 4.36 -7.73
C LEU A 31 2.28 2.82 -7.66
N TRP A 32 3.47 2.22 -7.70
CA TRP A 32 3.64 0.77 -7.59
C TRP A 32 3.09 0.19 -6.28
N CYS A 33 3.30 0.87 -5.15
CA CYS A 33 2.83 0.40 -3.85
C CYS A 33 1.30 0.33 -3.80
N VAL A 34 0.65 1.36 -4.35
CA VAL A 34 -0.82 1.42 -4.46
C VAL A 34 -1.35 0.32 -5.38
N VAL A 35 -0.68 0.09 -6.50
CA VAL A 35 -1.04 -0.97 -7.45
C VAL A 35 -0.94 -2.35 -6.82
N GLU A 36 0.07 -2.62 -6.00
CA GLU A 36 0.19 -3.91 -5.32
C GLU A 36 -0.91 -4.14 -4.28
N CYS A 37 -1.25 -3.12 -3.49
CA CYS A 37 -2.41 -3.17 -2.60
C CYS A 37 -3.69 -3.45 -3.38
N TYR A 38 -3.89 -2.75 -4.51
CA TYR A 38 -5.05 -2.98 -5.37
C TYR A 38 -5.08 -4.40 -5.95
N VAL A 39 -3.96 -4.88 -6.51
CA VAL A 39 -3.86 -6.23 -7.09
C VAL A 39 -4.07 -7.30 -6.02
N TRP A 40 -3.59 -7.10 -4.78
CA TRP A 40 -3.88 -8.00 -3.66
C TRP A 40 -5.39 -8.16 -3.46
N LEU A 41 -6.12 -7.05 -3.35
CA LEU A 41 -7.56 -7.05 -3.15
C LEU A 41 -8.31 -7.63 -4.35
N ALA A 42 -7.90 -7.26 -5.56
CA ALA A 42 -8.48 -7.78 -6.80
C ALA A 42 -8.27 -9.30 -6.97
N THR A 43 -7.23 -9.87 -6.35
CA THR A 43 -6.95 -11.32 -6.36
C THR A 43 -7.62 -12.07 -5.20
N GLY A 44 -8.56 -11.44 -4.49
CA GLY A 44 -9.34 -12.05 -3.41
C GLY A 44 -8.72 -11.91 -2.02
N GLY A 45 -7.65 -11.12 -1.88
CA GLY A 45 -7.15 -10.72 -0.57
C GLY A 45 -8.10 -9.72 0.11
N SER A 46 -7.99 -9.60 1.43
CA SER A 46 -8.76 -8.62 2.22
C SER A 46 -7.86 -7.51 2.77
N VAL A 47 -8.48 -6.39 3.16
CA VAL A 47 -7.79 -5.23 3.77
C VAL A 47 -7.13 -5.63 5.09
N GLU A 48 -7.78 -6.49 5.88
CA GLU A 48 -7.28 -6.99 7.18
C GLU A 48 -6.02 -7.87 7.05
N GLN A 49 -5.73 -8.36 5.84
CA GLN A 49 -4.53 -9.14 5.54
C GLN A 49 -3.35 -8.26 5.11
N ILE A 50 -3.56 -6.95 4.95
CA ILE A 50 -2.51 -5.99 4.62
C ILE A 50 -1.98 -5.40 5.93
N ALA A 51 -0.69 -5.59 6.18
CA ALA A 51 0.01 -5.00 7.32
C ALA A 51 0.91 -3.87 6.83
N LEU A 52 0.69 -2.65 7.33
CA LEU A 52 1.60 -1.53 7.12
C LEU A 52 2.57 -1.46 8.30
N LEU A 53 3.86 -1.54 8.02
CA LEU A 53 4.93 -1.44 9.01
C LEU A 53 5.75 -0.18 8.73
N PRO A 54 5.69 0.84 9.61
CA PRO A 54 6.61 1.97 9.54
C PRO A 54 8.07 1.49 9.49
N THR A 55 8.83 2.02 8.55
CA THR A 55 10.28 1.75 8.43
C THR A 55 11.13 2.70 9.26
N THR A 56 10.49 3.71 9.84
CA THR A 56 11.12 4.84 10.50
C THR A 56 11.12 4.64 12.01
N ASN A 57 12.23 4.99 12.66
CA ASN A 57 12.35 4.97 14.12
C ASN A 57 12.27 6.37 14.74
N ASP A 58 12.07 7.40 13.91
CA ASP A 58 11.98 8.81 14.32
C ASP A 58 10.52 9.26 14.35
N ALA A 59 10.13 9.98 15.40
CA ALA A 59 8.81 10.59 15.53
C ALA A 59 8.55 11.63 14.43
N ALA A 60 9.58 12.33 13.95
CA ALA A 60 9.44 13.27 12.85
C ALA A 60 9.04 12.57 11.54
N ASP A 61 9.63 11.40 11.28
CA ASP A 61 9.30 10.59 10.12
C ASP A 61 7.90 9.94 10.23
N ASP A 62 7.52 9.50 11.45
CA ASP A 62 6.17 9.01 11.73
C ASP A 62 5.14 10.10 11.41
N ALA A 63 5.37 11.34 11.86
CA ALA A 63 4.50 12.48 11.56
C ALA A 63 4.44 12.81 10.06
N ASN A 64 5.57 12.75 9.35
CA ASN A 64 5.61 12.94 7.89
C ASN A 64 4.82 11.84 7.16
N LEU A 65 4.92 10.59 7.61
CA LEU A 65 4.16 9.47 7.06
C LEU A 65 2.65 9.68 7.23
N LEU A 66 2.21 10.16 8.40
CA LEU A 66 0.81 10.48 8.66
C LEU A 66 0.31 11.66 7.82
N ALA A 67 1.09 12.72 7.69
CA ALA A 67 0.73 13.85 6.83
C ALA A 67 0.62 13.44 5.34
N ALA A 68 1.52 12.57 4.88
CA ALA A 68 1.46 12.00 3.53
C ALA A 68 0.24 11.07 3.36
N ALA A 69 -0.16 10.35 4.41
CA ALA A 69 -1.36 9.51 4.42
C ALA A 69 -2.64 10.34 4.30
N ASP A 70 -2.77 11.45 5.02
CA ASP A 70 -3.94 12.33 4.99
C ASP A 70 -4.13 13.02 3.64
N THR A 71 -3.02 13.41 3.02
CA THR A 71 -3.01 14.09 1.72
C THR A 71 -2.97 13.13 0.54
N PHE A 72 -2.97 11.82 0.80
CA PHE A 72 -2.85 10.80 -0.23
C PHE A 72 -3.97 10.89 -1.26
N HIS A 73 -3.55 10.89 -2.53
CA HIS A 73 -4.44 10.78 -3.67
C HIS A 73 -3.73 10.05 -4.80
N VAL A 74 -4.31 8.95 -5.27
CA VAL A 74 -3.64 8.07 -6.26
C VAL A 74 -3.24 8.78 -7.56
N LEU A 75 -3.96 9.84 -7.96
CA LEU A 75 -3.60 10.62 -9.16
C LEU A 75 -2.34 11.47 -9.00
N PHE A 76 -1.89 11.74 -7.77
CA PHE A 76 -0.66 12.48 -7.48
C PHE A 76 0.54 11.56 -7.23
N CYS A 77 0.32 10.24 -7.21
CA CYS A 77 1.44 9.30 -7.13
C CYS A 77 2.35 9.42 -8.36
N ASP A 78 3.64 9.41 -8.10
CA ASP A 78 4.66 9.36 -9.12
C ASP A 78 5.00 7.93 -9.53
N ALA A 79 5.51 7.80 -10.74
CA ALA A 79 6.06 6.55 -11.24
C ALA A 79 7.46 6.82 -11.76
N ALA A 80 8.41 5.96 -11.41
CA ALA A 80 9.81 6.10 -11.82
C ALA A 80 9.99 6.18 -13.35
N VAL A 81 9.01 5.68 -14.13
CA VAL A 81 9.00 5.75 -15.59
C VAL A 81 7.66 6.32 -16.07
N GLU A 82 7.72 7.39 -16.85
CA GLU A 82 6.54 8.12 -17.36
C GLU A 82 5.60 7.21 -18.18
N VAL A 83 6.14 6.23 -18.92
CA VAL A 83 5.32 5.25 -19.65
C VAL A 83 4.52 4.36 -18.71
N HIS A 84 5.09 3.99 -17.55
CA HIS A 84 4.38 3.24 -16.52
C HIS A 84 3.34 4.13 -15.84
N LYS A 85 3.64 5.43 -15.63
CA LYS A 85 2.66 6.40 -15.13
C LYS A 85 1.40 6.42 -15.97
N ARG A 86 1.53 6.55 -17.30
CA ARG A 86 0.38 6.56 -18.21
C ARG A 86 -0.41 5.26 -18.18
N ARG A 87 0.28 4.12 -18.25
CA ARG A 87 -0.37 2.79 -18.24
C ARG A 87 -1.07 2.49 -16.91
N LEU A 88 -0.41 2.77 -15.79
CA LEU A 88 -0.96 2.55 -14.45
C LEU A 88 -2.04 3.56 -14.12
N SER A 89 -1.94 4.81 -14.57
CA SER A 89 -3.01 5.80 -14.44
C SER A 89 -4.28 5.34 -15.15
N LEU A 90 -4.18 4.73 -16.34
CA LEU A 90 -5.34 4.12 -17.01
C LEU A 90 -5.94 2.98 -16.19
N VAL A 91 -5.11 2.07 -15.65
CA VAL A 91 -5.60 0.98 -14.77
C VAL A 91 -6.32 1.54 -13.56
N VAL A 92 -5.77 2.57 -12.92
CA VAL A 92 -6.35 3.25 -11.75
C VAL A 92 -7.66 3.97 -12.12
N GLN A 93 -7.73 4.62 -13.28
CA GLN A 93 -8.95 5.27 -13.77
C GLN A 93 -10.07 4.24 -14.01
N ILE A 94 -9.74 3.10 -14.61
CA ILE A 94 -10.67 2.00 -14.84
C ILE A 94 -11.09 1.36 -13.50
N ALA A 95 -10.14 1.17 -12.58
CA ALA A 95 -10.35 0.58 -11.26
C ALA A 95 -11.16 1.47 -10.28
N THR A 96 -11.66 2.62 -10.74
CA THR A 96 -12.32 3.66 -9.95
C THR A 96 -11.38 4.27 -8.91
N VAL A 97 -10.79 5.42 -9.25
CA VAL A 97 -9.96 6.27 -8.35
C VAL A 97 -10.54 6.39 -6.94
N MET A 98 -11.87 6.61 -6.84
CA MET A 98 -12.58 6.74 -5.56
C MET A 98 -12.46 5.49 -4.70
N ARG A 99 -12.52 4.30 -5.30
CA ARG A 99 -12.43 3.02 -4.59
C ARG A 99 -11.02 2.81 -4.05
N ILE A 100 -9.99 3.05 -4.88
CA ILE A 100 -8.60 2.94 -4.46
C ILE A 100 -8.30 3.91 -3.32
N ASN A 101 -8.69 5.18 -3.45
CA ASN A 101 -8.48 6.17 -2.39
C ASN A 101 -9.20 5.77 -1.08
N SER A 102 -10.45 5.28 -1.17
CA SER A 102 -11.19 4.83 0.02
C SER A 102 -10.53 3.63 0.70
N ILE A 103 -10.00 2.68 -0.07
CA ILE A 103 -9.32 1.51 0.49
C ILE A 103 -7.97 1.92 1.11
N MET A 104 -7.19 2.75 0.41
CA MET A 104 -5.93 3.22 0.96
C MET A 104 -6.17 3.99 2.26
N ARG A 105 -7.21 4.83 2.36
CA ARG A 105 -7.58 5.49 3.61
C ARG A 105 -7.99 4.51 4.71
N SER A 106 -8.77 3.48 4.41
CA SER A 106 -9.14 2.48 5.43
C SER A 106 -7.95 1.63 5.90
N LEU A 107 -6.91 1.48 5.08
CA LEU A 107 -5.62 0.89 5.49
C LEU A 107 -4.82 1.80 6.43
N LEU A 108 -5.10 3.09 6.45
CA LEU A 108 -4.38 4.09 7.23
C LEU A 108 -4.97 4.30 8.63
N ASP A 109 -6.27 4.05 8.83
CA ASP A 109 -6.88 4.17 10.16
C ASP A 109 -6.16 3.32 11.23
N PRO A 110 -5.81 2.03 10.98
CA PRO A 110 -5.06 1.24 11.94
C PRO A 110 -3.63 1.74 12.15
N LEU A 111 -3.02 2.34 11.12
CA LEU A 111 -1.68 2.90 11.18
C LEU A 111 -1.65 4.15 12.06
N HIS A 112 -2.61 5.06 11.89
CA HIS A 112 -2.82 6.22 12.76
C HIS A 112 -2.95 5.79 14.22
N ALA A 113 -3.86 4.85 14.49
CA ALA A 113 -4.07 4.36 15.85
C ALA A 113 -2.79 3.73 16.46
N ALA A 114 -2.01 3.02 15.66
CA ALA A 114 -0.76 2.40 16.11
C ALA A 114 0.34 3.42 16.39
N LEU A 115 0.52 4.42 15.52
CA LEU A 115 1.52 5.48 15.69
C LEU A 115 1.17 6.37 16.89
N ASP A 116 -0.09 6.77 17.04
CA ASP A 116 -0.54 7.52 18.21
C ASP A 116 -0.31 6.74 19.52
N ALA A 117 -0.57 5.43 19.51
CA ALA A 117 -0.33 4.59 20.68
C ALA A 117 1.16 4.51 21.03
N ALA A 118 2.02 4.39 20.02
CA ALA A 118 3.47 4.39 20.19
C ALA A 118 3.97 5.74 20.72
N GLU A 119 3.47 6.87 20.22
CA GLU A 119 3.82 8.20 20.71
C GLU A 119 3.40 8.40 22.18
N ARG A 120 2.16 8.03 22.53
CA ARG A 120 1.69 8.08 23.93
C ARG A 120 2.55 7.22 24.85
N ALA A 121 2.99 6.05 24.39
CA ALA A 121 3.90 5.19 25.16
C ALA A 121 5.27 5.84 25.34
N ARG A 122 5.82 6.51 24.32
CA ARG A 122 7.08 7.26 24.40
C ARG A 122 7.00 8.40 25.41
N LEU A 123 5.90 9.18 25.40
CA LEU A 123 5.68 10.28 26.35
C LEU A 123 5.44 9.79 27.78
N GLY A 124 4.74 8.66 27.96
CA GLY A 124 4.47 8.07 29.27
C GLY A 124 5.67 7.36 29.92
N ALA A 125 6.63 6.89 29.13
CA ALA A 125 7.81 6.17 29.61
C ALA A 125 8.86 7.06 30.33
N GLY A 126 8.66 8.38 30.36
CA GLY A 126 9.55 9.34 31.02
C GLY A 126 9.71 9.19 32.54
N THR A 127 9.11 8.19 33.18
CA THR A 127 9.20 8.04 34.65
C THR A 127 9.58 6.65 35.18
N SER A 128 9.75 5.60 34.37
CA SER A 128 10.32 4.33 34.89
C SER A 128 10.76 3.32 33.82
N ARG A 129 12.05 2.95 33.91
CA ARG A 129 12.76 1.75 33.41
C ARG A 129 12.19 1.02 32.17
N SER A 130 12.92 1.26 31.07
CA SER A 130 13.21 0.38 29.92
C SER A 130 12.60 -1.03 29.94
N THR A 131 11.62 -1.23 29.06
CA THR A 131 11.30 -2.53 28.47
C THR A 131 11.11 -2.36 26.96
N GLU A 132 11.89 -3.14 26.22
CA GLU A 132 11.90 -3.36 24.77
C GLU A 132 10.50 -3.77 24.27
N ALA A 133 9.68 -2.80 23.87
CA ALA A 133 8.37 -3.05 23.28
C ALA A 133 8.49 -3.00 21.75
N ALA A 134 8.90 -4.12 21.15
CA ALA A 134 8.63 -4.34 19.74
C ALA A 134 7.12 -4.16 19.52
N VAL A 135 6.73 -3.27 18.60
CA VAL A 135 5.35 -3.09 18.14
C VAL A 135 4.87 -4.45 17.63
N ARG A 136 4.22 -5.23 18.52
CA ARG A 136 3.49 -6.42 18.14
C ARG A 136 2.32 -5.91 17.33
N VAL A 137 2.47 -5.95 16.01
CA VAL A 137 1.34 -5.90 15.08
C VAL A 137 0.40 -7.00 15.55
N GLN A 138 -0.67 -6.61 16.25
CA GLN A 138 -1.63 -7.59 16.72
C GLN A 138 -2.17 -8.29 15.47
N PRO A 139 -2.21 -9.63 15.44
CA PRO A 139 -2.97 -10.30 14.40
C PRO A 139 -4.41 -9.80 14.55
N ILE A 140 -4.86 -8.97 13.60
CA ILE A 140 -6.26 -8.56 13.51
C ILE A 140 -7.05 -9.87 13.55
N GLY A 141 -7.81 -10.05 14.62
CA GLY A 141 -8.52 -11.30 14.89
C GLY A 141 -9.38 -11.67 13.70
N ARG A 142 -9.42 -12.96 13.36
CA ARG A 142 -10.31 -13.52 12.33
C ARG A 142 -11.70 -12.96 12.53
N ARG A 143 -12.12 -12.01 11.69
CA ARG A 143 -13.48 -11.51 11.64
C ARG A 143 -14.25 -12.49 10.75
N ASP A 144 -15.35 -13.05 11.26
CA ASP A 144 -16.14 -14.07 10.60
C ASP A 144 -16.46 -13.71 9.13
N GLU A 145 -15.97 -14.53 8.19
CA GLU A 145 -16.05 -14.33 6.73
C GLU A 145 -17.47 -14.57 6.14
N ARG A 146 -18.52 -14.64 6.95
CA ARG A 146 -19.85 -15.11 6.50
C ARG A 146 -20.77 -14.04 5.89
N GLY A 147 -20.28 -12.82 5.58
CA GLY A 147 -21.17 -11.68 5.33
C GLY A 147 -20.99 -10.85 4.05
N ARG A 148 -19.94 -11.02 3.24
CA ARG A 148 -19.69 -10.16 2.06
C ARG A 148 -19.37 -10.99 0.83
N GLY A 149 -20.36 -11.29 -0.01
CA GLY A 149 -20.17 -12.28 -1.08
C GLY A 149 -20.79 -11.98 -2.45
N ALA A 150 -21.55 -10.91 -2.64
CA ALA A 150 -22.23 -10.68 -3.93
C ALA A 150 -21.64 -9.49 -4.71
N ASP A 151 -21.62 -8.29 -4.13
CA ASP A 151 -21.33 -7.08 -4.92
C ASP A 151 -19.83 -6.85 -5.18
N GLU A 152 -18.94 -7.53 -4.45
CA GLU A 152 -17.49 -7.23 -4.50
C GLU A 152 -16.73 -8.04 -5.58
N LEU A 153 -17.27 -9.19 -5.98
CA LEU A 153 -16.63 -10.15 -6.89
C LEU A 153 -16.78 -9.79 -8.38
N ASP A 154 -17.81 -9.02 -8.76
CA ASP A 154 -18.07 -8.67 -10.17
C ASP A 154 -17.08 -7.63 -10.73
N CYS A 155 -16.57 -6.73 -9.89
CA CYS A 155 -15.58 -5.74 -10.33
C CYS A 155 -14.18 -6.34 -10.58
N ALA A 156 -13.75 -7.31 -9.78
CA ALA A 156 -12.44 -7.96 -9.93
C ALA A 156 -12.35 -8.76 -11.24
N ARG A 157 -13.45 -9.44 -11.62
CA ARG A 157 -13.56 -10.11 -12.92
C ARG A 157 -13.50 -9.14 -14.09
N SER A 158 -14.10 -7.95 -13.93
CA SER A 158 -14.11 -6.90 -14.95
C SER A 158 -12.71 -6.30 -15.18
N ALA A 159 -11.93 -6.08 -14.11
CA ALA A 159 -10.55 -5.61 -14.21
C ALA A 159 -9.60 -6.67 -14.81
N SER A 160 -9.74 -7.94 -14.42
CA SER A 160 -8.97 -9.03 -15.01
C SER A 160 -9.25 -9.23 -16.50
N ALA A 161 -10.51 -9.06 -16.93
CA ALA A 161 -10.88 -9.12 -18.34
C ALA A 161 -10.29 -7.94 -19.14
N ALA A 162 -10.29 -6.73 -18.57
CA ALA A 162 -9.68 -5.55 -19.18
C ALA A 162 -8.16 -5.69 -19.36
N MET A 163 -7.46 -6.33 -18.42
CA MET A 163 -6.01 -6.57 -18.52
C MET A 163 -5.66 -7.61 -19.61
N SER A 164 -6.49 -8.63 -19.80
CA SER A 164 -6.31 -9.63 -20.86
C SER A 164 -6.62 -9.09 -22.27
N ALA A 165 -7.35 -7.97 -22.37
CA ALA A 165 -7.74 -7.35 -23.64
C ALA A 165 -6.73 -6.32 -24.18
N LEU A 166 -5.63 -6.06 -23.47
CA LEU A 166 -4.62 -5.11 -23.94
C LEU A 166 -3.86 -5.70 -25.14
N PRO A 167 -3.81 -5.02 -26.30
CA PRO A 167 -3.11 -5.51 -27.47
C PRO A 167 -1.60 -5.61 -27.19
N SER A 168 -1.03 -6.78 -27.45
CA SER A 168 0.42 -7.01 -27.40
C SER A 168 1.11 -6.09 -28.41
N THR A 169 1.73 -5.01 -27.93
CA THR A 169 2.46 -4.07 -28.77
C THR A 169 3.71 -4.76 -29.32
N SER A 170 3.67 -5.16 -30.58
CA SER A 170 4.85 -5.62 -31.31
C SER A 170 5.87 -4.49 -31.43
N SER A 171 7.11 -4.76 -31.03
CA SER A 171 8.22 -3.82 -31.18
C SER A 171 8.46 -3.49 -32.66
N PRO A 172 8.68 -2.21 -33.02
CA PRO A 172 8.99 -1.84 -34.38
C PRO A 172 10.39 -2.37 -34.76
N SER A 173 10.41 -3.31 -35.72
CA SER A 173 11.62 -3.85 -36.34
C SER A 173 12.38 -2.73 -37.04
N ALA A 174 13.60 -2.46 -36.59
CA ALA A 174 14.52 -1.54 -37.24
C ALA A 174 14.82 -2.00 -38.67
N ARG A 175 14.64 -1.11 -39.66
CA ARG A 175 15.11 -1.33 -41.03
C ARG A 175 16.60 -0.97 -41.14
N PRO A 176 17.42 -1.81 -41.79
CA PRO A 176 18.78 -1.41 -42.15
C PRO A 176 18.76 -0.48 -43.37
N ARG A 177 19.81 0.34 -43.47
CA ARG A 177 20.05 1.36 -44.50
C ARG A 177 20.32 0.75 -45.87
#